data_AF-A0A9D2IRI0-F1
#
_entry.id   AF-A0A9D2IRI0-F1
#
_cell.length_a   1.000
_cell.length_b   1.000
_cell.length_c   1.000
_cell.angle_alpha   90.00
_cell.angle_beta   90.00
_cell.angle_gamma   90.00
#
_symmetry.space_group_name_H-M   'P 1'
#
loop_
_entity.id
_entity.type
_entity.pdbx_description
1 polymer ?
#
loop_
_entity_poly.entity_id
_entity_poly.type
_entity_poly.pdbx_seq_one_letter_code
_entity_poly.pdbx_strand_id
1 'polypeptide(L)'
;MKDWPNCKGSGGRPQAQTGRQDTAEQPAPAGRSVSPSHQAGAGKQKGSEHLLTAVGGIADRYVVEAGVPETAESPAGQTGAARQRTVPPDGKAPSARPVRPKKRRFLRWGALAACLCLVVLGGTILLRHLAAPRWPIKQVPASTTSEQNAAPLPRWEELGISEQYVHLPFSGASYGGTAAQLEAGQVGEKLGDAVLSGQDNYTGETHTMPGAVHRIQGIADTCAVAVRFEGETAFYVYRNSLYRPETLGQLIDDLNLRETLSLGSAWYNERKADGQYAQIEFPDLPDEAVWERLLADTSLPNVWSDANTFLDAMSVSVDIPLLGYANISLGITEDGYLTTNILDTGKAFYIGQEAAQGFMDYVLENCTGYEIVYTDPGESALPE
;
A
#
# COMPACT_ATOMS: atom_id res chain seq x y z
N MET A 1 -8.90 -18.19 59.06
CA MET A 1 -9.89 -19.28 59.19
C MET A 1 -10.01 -19.92 57.81
N LYS A 2 -9.59 -21.14 57.49
CA LYS A 2 -9.14 -22.38 58.18
C LYS A 2 -8.10 -23.03 57.22
N ASP A 3 -6.86 -23.29 57.65
CA ASP A 3 -6.29 -24.58 58.14
C ASP A 3 -5.92 -25.64 57.06
N TRP A 4 -4.61 -25.74 56.77
CA TRP A 4 -3.65 -26.90 56.73
C TRP A 4 -4.18 -28.37 56.47
N PRO A 5 -3.41 -29.35 55.89
CA PRO A 5 -2.11 -29.70 56.44
C PRO A 5 -0.87 -30.17 55.63
N ASN A 6 0.27 -29.86 56.24
CA ASN A 6 1.63 -30.43 56.29
C ASN A 6 1.80 -31.93 55.94
N CYS A 7 2.95 -32.25 55.35
CA CYS A 7 3.78 -33.41 55.76
C CYS A 7 5.29 -33.08 55.71
N LYS A 8 5.94 -33.28 56.87
CA LYS A 8 7.38 -33.51 57.10
C LYS A 8 7.77 -34.90 56.51
N GLY A 9 9.02 -35.29 56.22
CA GLY A 9 10.35 -34.75 56.45
C GLY A 9 11.43 -35.82 56.22
N SER A 10 12.67 -35.51 56.68
CA SER A 10 13.88 -36.36 56.79
C SER A 10 14.57 -36.76 55.47
N GLY A 11 15.89 -36.79 55.31
CA GLY A 11 17.03 -36.50 56.18
C GLY A 11 18.31 -37.06 55.51
N GLY A 12 19.47 -36.44 55.75
CA GLY A 12 20.79 -37.08 55.55
C GLY A 12 21.79 -36.35 54.65
N ARG A 13 22.77 -35.67 55.27
CA ARG A 13 24.16 -35.49 54.77
C ARG A 13 24.98 -36.76 55.07
N PRO A 14 26.07 -37.04 54.33
CA PRO A 14 27.43 -36.64 54.77
C PRO A 14 28.29 -36.03 53.62
N GLN A 15 29.05 -34.94 53.85
CA GLN A 15 30.53 -34.90 54.06
C GLN A 15 31.34 -35.83 53.12
N ALA A 16 32.05 -35.32 52.09
CA ALA A 16 33.32 -34.58 52.07
C ALA A 16 34.57 -35.50 51.99
N GLN A 17 35.35 -35.39 50.91
CA GLN A 17 36.82 -35.57 50.83
C GLN A 17 37.28 -35.21 49.40
N THR A 18 37.95 -34.07 49.21
CA THR A 18 39.42 -33.87 49.11
C THR A 18 40.08 -34.52 47.88
N GLY A 19 40.66 -33.67 47.02
CA GLY A 19 41.56 -34.09 45.94
C GLY A 19 42.12 -32.88 45.19
N ARG A 20 43.22 -32.36 45.71
CA ARG A 20 44.06 -31.28 45.16
C ARG A 20 45.08 -31.91 44.20
N GLN A 21 45.35 -31.31 43.04
CA GLN A 21 46.65 -31.38 42.39
C GLN A 21 46.89 -30.17 41.50
N ASP A 22 47.92 -29.41 41.88
CA ASP A 22 48.65 -28.37 41.13
C ASP A 22 49.27 -29.00 39.86
N THR A 23 49.47 -28.33 38.72
CA THR A 23 50.65 -27.52 38.31
C THR A 23 50.41 -27.13 36.83
N ALA A 24 50.48 -25.87 36.40
CA ALA A 24 51.64 -25.03 36.07
C ALA A 24 51.85 -24.85 34.55
N GLU A 25 52.03 -23.58 34.17
CA GLU A 25 52.89 -23.03 33.10
C GLU A 25 52.60 -23.26 31.60
N GLN A 26 52.20 -22.16 30.96
CA GLN A 26 52.51 -21.67 29.60
C GLN A 26 54.00 -21.82 29.21
N PRO A 27 54.44 -21.75 27.92
CA PRO A 27 54.03 -20.69 26.97
C PRO A 27 53.95 -21.03 25.47
N ALA A 28 53.45 -20.04 24.72
CA ALA A 28 53.56 -19.93 23.26
C ALA A 28 55.01 -19.81 22.77
N PRO A 29 55.23 -19.90 21.44
CA PRO A 29 56.23 -19.05 20.82
C PRO A 29 55.68 -18.21 19.65
N ALA A 30 56.37 -17.09 19.48
CA ALA A 30 56.10 -15.97 18.63
C ALA A 30 56.40 -16.18 17.12
N GLY A 31 55.67 -15.41 16.31
CA GLY A 31 56.27 -14.44 15.38
C GLY A 31 56.60 -14.89 13.96
N ARG A 32 56.00 -14.19 12.98
CA ARG A 32 56.76 -13.30 12.08
C ARG A 32 55.84 -12.42 11.21
N SER A 33 56.10 -11.12 11.32
CA SER A 33 55.79 -10.05 10.37
C SER A 33 56.51 -10.26 9.04
N VAL A 34 55.86 -9.96 7.91
CA VAL A 34 56.47 -9.25 6.76
C VAL A 34 55.38 -8.48 6.01
N SER A 35 55.44 -7.15 6.05
CA SER A 35 55.01 -6.29 4.93
C SER A 35 56.21 -6.08 3.99
N PRO A 36 55.97 -5.77 2.70
CA PRO A 36 56.43 -4.45 2.25
C PRO A 36 55.43 -3.71 1.33
N SER A 37 55.11 -2.49 1.77
CA SER A 37 55.10 -1.21 1.04
C SER A 37 55.05 -1.10 -0.50
N HIS A 38 54.14 -0.20 -0.92
CA HIS A 38 54.27 0.89 -1.93
C HIS A 38 54.02 0.62 -3.43
N GLN A 39 52.89 1.13 -3.96
CA GLN A 39 52.75 2.40 -4.72
C GLN A 39 51.30 2.49 -5.27
N ALA A 40 50.51 3.48 -4.85
CA ALA A 40 50.30 4.77 -5.53
C ALA A 40 49.60 4.66 -6.90
N GLY A 41 48.29 4.90 -6.90
CA GLY A 41 47.47 5.10 -8.09
C GLY A 41 46.25 5.93 -7.73
N ALA A 42 46.33 7.23 -7.98
CA ALA A 42 45.27 8.20 -7.71
C ALA A 42 44.02 7.91 -8.57
N GLY A 43 42.87 7.83 -7.92
CA GLY A 43 41.55 7.82 -8.57
C GLY A 43 40.55 8.49 -7.65
N LYS A 44 40.27 9.78 -7.89
CA LYS A 44 39.19 10.53 -7.24
C LYS A 44 37.86 9.81 -7.50
N GLN A 45 37.28 9.15 -6.51
CA GLN A 45 35.85 8.86 -6.48
C GLN A 45 35.18 9.92 -5.62
N LYS A 46 34.43 10.81 -6.29
CA LYS A 46 33.50 11.74 -5.67
C LYS A 46 32.44 10.93 -4.91
N GLY A 47 32.10 11.43 -3.73
CA GLY A 47 31.14 10.83 -2.81
C GLY A 47 29.81 10.53 -3.46
N SER A 48 29.27 9.38 -3.08
CA SER A 48 27.88 9.00 -3.26
C SER A 48 27.02 9.92 -2.39
N GLU A 49 26.32 10.86 -3.02
CA GLU A 49 25.23 11.62 -2.40
C GLU A 49 24.08 10.65 -2.08
N HIS A 50 23.73 10.58 -0.80
CA HIS A 50 22.54 9.88 -0.32
C HIS A 50 21.30 10.70 -0.72
N LEU A 51 20.49 10.15 -1.64
CA LEU A 51 19.17 10.69 -1.99
C LEU A 51 18.12 10.03 -1.10
N LEU A 52 17.69 10.75 -0.06
CA LEU A 52 16.38 10.56 0.58
C LEU A 52 15.32 10.82 -0.49
N THR A 53 14.68 9.76 -0.99
CA THR A 53 13.52 9.89 -1.85
C THR A 53 12.28 9.77 -0.96
N ALA A 54 11.63 10.92 -0.76
CA ALA A 54 10.30 10.98 -0.20
C ALA A 54 9.34 10.16 -1.08
N VAL A 55 8.72 9.14 -0.50
CA VAL A 55 7.60 8.43 -1.11
C VAL A 55 6.39 9.36 -1.01
N GLY A 56 6.10 10.04 -2.11
CA GLY A 56 4.93 10.90 -2.26
C GLY A 56 4.50 10.90 -3.72
N GLY A 57 3.28 10.40 -3.98
CA GLY A 57 2.44 10.70 -5.14
C GLY A 57 3.09 10.54 -6.52
N ILE A 58 2.91 9.39 -7.15
CA ILE A 58 3.08 9.25 -8.60
C ILE A 58 1.85 9.86 -9.27
N ALA A 59 1.91 11.15 -9.59
CA ALA A 59 1.04 11.80 -10.57
C ALA A 59 1.83 12.93 -11.22
N ASP A 60 2.58 12.60 -12.27
CA ASP A 60 2.76 13.42 -13.47
C ASP A 60 3.94 12.89 -14.30
N ARG A 61 3.61 12.37 -15.49
CA ARG A 61 4.32 12.60 -16.78
C ARG A 61 3.82 11.59 -17.81
N TYR A 62 3.27 12.11 -18.91
CA TYR A 62 3.69 11.89 -20.30
C TYR A 62 2.50 12.11 -21.25
N VAL A 63 2.52 13.26 -21.93
CA VAL A 63 1.78 13.50 -23.19
C VAL A 63 2.71 13.07 -24.32
N VAL A 64 2.26 12.15 -25.16
CA VAL A 64 2.89 11.88 -26.47
C VAL A 64 1.85 12.18 -27.53
N GLU A 65 2.15 13.20 -28.34
CA GLU A 65 1.39 13.58 -29.53
C GLU A 65 1.40 12.45 -30.56
N ALA A 66 0.22 12.08 -31.06
CA ALA A 66 0.08 11.25 -32.25
C ALA A 66 -0.80 11.98 -33.28
N GLY A 67 -0.18 12.27 -34.43
CA GLY A 67 -0.77 12.99 -35.54
C GLY A 67 -1.87 12.23 -36.28
N VAL A 68 -2.80 13.01 -36.81
CA VAL A 68 -3.86 12.60 -37.74
C VAL A 68 -3.25 12.35 -39.14
N PRO A 69 -3.83 11.42 -39.91
CA PRO A 69 -3.99 11.71 -41.33
C PRO A 69 -5.43 11.60 -41.83
N GLU A 70 -5.60 12.33 -42.91
CA GLU A 70 -6.76 12.86 -43.61
C GLU A 70 -7.29 11.90 -44.72
N THR A 71 -8.41 12.31 -45.34
CA THR A 71 -8.96 11.92 -46.68
C THR A 71 -9.93 10.72 -46.70
N ALA A 72 -11.02 10.67 -47.50
CA ALA A 72 -11.54 11.52 -48.58
C ALA A 72 -13.02 11.15 -48.91
N GLU A 73 -13.79 12.14 -49.43
CA GLU A 73 -14.62 12.16 -50.67
C GLU A 73 -15.24 10.84 -51.24
N SER A 74 -16.42 10.70 -51.87
CA SER A 74 -17.49 11.55 -52.46
C SER A 74 -18.66 10.61 -52.94
N PRO A 75 -19.61 10.93 -53.87
CA PRO A 75 -21.05 10.68 -53.65
C PRO A 75 -21.76 9.90 -54.80
N ALA A 76 -23.10 10.01 -54.85
CA ALA A 76 -24.00 9.94 -56.01
C ALA A 76 -24.92 8.70 -56.15
N GLY A 77 -26.17 8.96 -56.60
CA GLY A 77 -27.04 7.94 -57.18
C GLY A 77 -28.55 8.25 -57.16
N GLN A 78 -29.04 9.04 -58.12
CA GLN A 78 -30.46 9.18 -58.47
C GLN A 78 -30.99 7.99 -59.29
N THR A 79 -32.31 7.75 -59.24
CA THR A 79 -33.23 7.37 -60.37
C THR A 79 -34.63 7.16 -59.74
N GLY A 80 -35.81 7.40 -60.32
CA GLY A 80 -36.24 7.83 -61.66
C GLY A 80 -37.55 7.12 -62.05
N ALA A 81 -38.60 7.90 -62.42
CA ALA A 81 -39.79 7.55 -63.25
C ALA A 81 -40.96 6.73 -62.64
N ALA A 82 -42.22 6.74 -63.13
CA ALA A 82 -43.12 7.69 -63.82
C ALA A 82 -44.48 6.98 -64.10
N ARG A 83 -45.64 7.70 -63.98
CA ARG A 83 -46.94 7.61 -64.75
C ARG A 83 -47.72 6.25 -64.80
N GLN A 84 -49.05 6.11 -64.96
CA GLN A 84 -50.18 6.94 -65.46
C GLN A 84 -51.57 6.29 -65.15
N ARG A 85 -52.60 7.14 -64.91
CA ARG A 85 -54.06 7.11 -65.25
C ARG A 85 -54.90 5.82 -65.35
N THR A 86 -56.13 5.84 -64.77
CA THR A 86 -57.45 5.97 -65.46
C THR A 86 -58.63 5.96 -64.46
N VAL A 87 -59.78 6.55 -64.83
CA VAL A 87 -61.05 6.70 -64.06
C VAL A 87 -62.26 6.39 -65.03
N PRO A 88 -63.55 6.40 -64.60
CA PRO A 88 -64.47 5.30 -64.25
C PRO A 88 -65.60 5.11 -65.31
N PRO A 89 -66.77 4.46 -65.05
CA PRO A 89 -67.93 5.23 -64.53
C PRO A 89 -69.06 4.49 -63.75
N ASP A 90 -69.86 5.33 -63.08
CA ASP A 90 -71.32 5.31 -62.83
C ASP A 90 -72.05 4.28 -61.94
N GLY A 91 -72.80 4.83 -60.97
CA GLY A 91 -73.90 4.17 -60.27
C GLY A 91 -74.47 5.01 -59.10
N LYS A 92 -75.69 5.55 -59.26
CA LYS A 92 -76.39 6.48 -58.36
C LYS A 92 -76.83 5.88 -56.99
N ALA A 93 -76.96 6.82 -56.04
CA ALA A 93 -77.46 6.84 -54.65
C ALA A 93 -78.87 6.19 -54.41
N PRO A 94 -79.43 6.07 -53.17
CA PRO A 94 -79.13 6.87 -51.96
C PRO A 94 -79.25 6.22 -50.55
N SER A 95 -78.86 7.03 -49.56
CA SER A 95 -79.47 7.15 -48.21
C SER A 95 -79.27 6.03 -47.19
N ALA A 96 -78.26 6.21 -46.33
CA ALA A 96 -78.39 6.00 -44.89
C ALA A 96 -77.42 6.94 -44.16
N ARG A 97 -77.90 7.75 -43.22
CA ARG A 97 -77.05 8.56 -42.33
C ARG A 97 -76.44 7.63 -41.26
N PRO A 98 -75.10 7.50 -41.13
CA PRO A 98 -74.53 6.96 -39.91
C PRO A 98 -74.23 8.11 -38.96
N VAL A 99 -74.88 8.08 -37.78
CA VAL A 99 -74.48 8.88 -36.62
C VAL A 99 -73.05 8.48 -36.27
N ARG A 100 -72.08 9.37 -36.51
CA ARG A 100 -70.68 9.16 -36.12
C ARG A 100 -70.55 9.36 -34.60
N PRO A 101 -70.11 8.37 -33.80
CA PRO A 101 -69.67 8.68 -32.44
C PRO A 101 -68.33 9.42 -32.54
N LYS A 102 -68.33 10.72 -32.21
CA LYS A 102 -67.11 11.54 -31.97
C LYS A 102 -66.44 11.09 -30.66
N LYS A 103 -66.00 9.82 -30.54
CA LYS A 103 -65.22 9.32 -29.38
C LYS A 103 -64.18 8.27 -29.78
N ARG A 104 -63.49 8.44 -30.92
CA ARG A 104 -62.39 7.54 -31.32
C ARG A 104 -61.07 8.23 -31.72
N ARG A 105 -61.02 9.57 -31.76
CA ARG A 105 -59.76 10.30 -31.99
C ARG A 105 -59.03 10.58 -30.68
N PHE A 106 -59.70 11.13 -29.68
CA PHE A 106 -59.09 11.44 -28.37
C PHE A 106 -58.45 10.23 -27.67
N LEU A 107 -59.03 9.04 -27.80
CA LEU A 107 -58.46 7.81 -27.20
C LEU A 107 -57.18 7.33 -27.91
N ARG A 108 -57.08 7.55 -29.23
CA ARG A 108 -55.88 7.18 -30.01
C ARG A 108 -54.73 8.17 -29.79
N TRP A 109 -55.04 9.46 -29.68
CA TRP A 109 -54.06 10.50 -29.34
C TRP A 109 -53.62 10.41 -27.87
N GLY A 110 -54.52 10.05 -26.96
CA GLY A 110 -54.18 9.81 -25.54
C GLY A 110 -53.26 8.60 -25.34
N ALA A 111 -53.48 7.49 -26.06
CA ALA A 111 -52.60 6.32 -26.01
C ALA A 111 -51.22 6.61 -26.64
N LEU A 112 -51.16 7.35 -27.75
CA LEU A 112 -49.90 7.78 -28.37
C LEU A 112 -49.11 8.73 -27.46
N ALA A 113 -49.79 9.67 -26.80
CA ALA A 113 -49.18 10.57 -25.82
C ALA A 113 -48.67 9.80 -24.58
N ALA A 114 -49.42 8.83 -24.08
CA ALA A 114 -49.00 7.99 -22.95
C ALA A 114 -47.76 7.13 -23.29
N CYS A 115 -47.72 6.52 -24.48
CA CYS A 115 -46.53 5.78 -24.93
C CYS A 115 -45.32 6.70 -25.11
N LEU A 116 -45.52 7.92 -25.62
CA LEU A 116 -44.44 8.89 -25.78
C LEU A 116 -43.92 9.39 -24.43
N CYS A 117 -44.81 9.59 -23.44
CA CYS A 117 -44.42 9.86 -22.06
C CYS A 117 -43.63 8.70 -21.43
N LEU A 118 -44.01 7.44 -21.65
CA LEU A 118 -43.28 6.28 -21.14
C LEU A 118 -41.91 6.10 -21.82
N VAL A 119 -41.79 6.39 -23.12
CA VAL A 119 -40.50 6.37 -23.84
C VAL A 119 -39.61 7.53 -23.38
N VAL A 120 -40.17 8.71 -23.11
CA VAL A 120 -39.42 9.86 -22.58
C VAL A 120 -39.01 9.62 -21.12
N LEU A 121 -39.87 9.04 -20.28
CA LEU A 121 -39.54 8.69 -18.90
C LEU A 121 -38.53 7.53 -18.83
N GLY A 122 -38.74 6.47 -19.61
CA GLY A 122 -37.79 5.36 -19.72
C GLY A 122 -36.46 5.80 -20.32
N GLY A 123 -36.50 6.69 -21.31
CA GLY A 123 -35.32 7.29 -21.93
C GLY A 123 -34.55 8.19 -20.96
N THR A 124 -35.23 9.01 -20.16
CA THR A 124 -34.57 9.87 -19.16
C THR A 124 -34.02 9.09 -17.98
N ILE A 125 -34.69 8.01 -17.55
CA ILE A 125 -34.19 7.09 -16.53
C ILE A 125 -32.96 6.34 -17.04
N LEU A 126 -33.01 5.79 -18.27
CA LEU A 126 -31.87 5.11 -18.89
C LEU A 126 -30.69 6.08 -19.11
N LEU A 127 -30.96 7.30 -19.60
CA LEU A 127 -29.92 8.31 -19.81
C LEU A 127 -29.31 8.78 -18.48
N ARG A 128 -30.11 8.89 -17.40
CA ARG A 128 -29.61 9.18 -16.04
C ARG A 128 -28.79 8.02 -15.48
N HIS A 129 -29.18 6.77 -15.71
CA HIS A 129 -28.37 5.62 -15.30
C HIS A 129 -27.06 5.50 -16.07
N LEU A 130 -27.06 5.86 -17.36
CA LEU A 130 -25.84 5.90 -18.17
C LEU A 130 -24.94 7.11 -17.87
N ALA A 131 -25.50 8.18 -17.31
CA ALA A 131 -24.78 9.41 -16.94
C ALA A 131 -24.44 9.50 -15.44
N ALA A 132 -24.88 8.55 -14.61
CA ALA A 132 -24.50 8.51 -13.21
C ALA A 132 -23.01 8.13 -13.10
N PRO A 133 -22.22 8.81 -12.25
CA PRO A 133 -20.85 8.41 -12.01
C PRO A 133 -20.84 6.97 -11.49
N ARG A 134 -19.88 6.17 -11.99
CA ARG A 134 -19.72 4.76 -11.60
C ARG A 134 -19.57 4.62 -10.08
N TRP A 135 -18.88 5.58 -9.45
CA TRP A 135 -18.58 5.56 -8.03
C TRP A 135 -19.27 6.73 -7.30
N PRO A 136 -19.84 6.50 -6.12
CA PRO A 136 -20.23 7.58 -5.22
C PRO A 136 -19.00 8.40 -4.79
N ILE A 137 -19.18 9.71 -4.62
CA ILE A 137 -18.10 10.60 -4.20
C ILE A 137 -17.99 10.62 -2.68
N LYS A 138 -16.78 10.42 -2.16
CA LYS A 138 -16.41 10.67 -0.76
C LYS A 138 -15.50 11.88 -0.70
N GLN A 139 -16.01 12.96 -0.10
CA GLN A 139 -15.22 14.17 0.11
C GLN A 139 -14.29 13.97 1.30
N VAL A 140 -13.01 14.23 1.10
CA VAL A 140 -12.00 14.20 2.16
C VAL A 140 -11.45 15.62 2.31
N PRO A 141 -11.55 16.25 3.49
CA PRO A 141 -10.95 17.55 3.70
C PRO A 141 -9.45 17.47 3.35
N ALA A 142 -9.02 18.31 2.42
CA ALA A 142 -7.61 18.49 2.16
C ALA A 142 -6.96 18.94 3.47
N SER A 143 -5.93 18.21 3.89
CA SER A 143 -5.11 18.66 5.00
C SER A 143 -4.50 19.99 4.59
N THR A 144 -4.54 21.02 5.45
CA THR A 144 -4.03 22.39 5.18
C THR A 144 -2.50 22.44 4.98
N THR A 145 -1.87 21.30 4.73
CA THR A 145 -0.42 21.12 4.55
C THR A 145 -0.05 21.10 3.06
N SER A 146 -0.81 21.80 2.22
CA SER A 146 -0.47 22.02 0.80
C SER A 146 0.16 23.39 0.54
N GLU A 147 0.52 24.15 1.59
CA GLU A 147 1.51 25.21 1.41
C GLU A 147 2.90 24.57 1.31
N GLN A 148 3.53 24.72 0.15
CA GLN A 148 4.90 24.31 -0.19
C GLN A 148 5.99 25.05 0.62
N ASN A 149 5.72 25.35 1.89
CA ASN A 149 6.72 25.81 2.83
C ASN A 149 7.39 24.56 3.38
N ALA A 150 8.62 24.28 2.95
CA ALA A 150 9.45 23.27 3.59
C ALA A 150 9.46 23.57 5.10
N ALA A 151 8.84 22.70 5.89
CA ALA A 151 8.90 22.83 7.34
C ALA A 151 10.38 22.86 7.74
N PRO A 152 10.80 23.77 8.63
CA PRO A 152 12.18 23.77 9.09
C PRO A 152 12.50 22.39 9.67
N LEU A 153 13.69 21.85 9.35
CA LEU A 153 14.14 20.61 9.96
C LEU A 153 14.20 20.81 11.49
N PRO A 154 13.80 19.82 12.29
CA PRO A 154 13.98 19.90 13.74
C PRO A 154 15.47 20.01 14.06
N ARG A 155 15.80 20.81 15.07
CA ARG A 155 17.17 20.86 15.60
C ARG A 155 17.48 19.61 16.41
N TRP A 156 18.77 19.32 16.58
CA TRP A 156 19.22 18.14 17.31
C TRP A 156 18.59 18.03 18.71
N GLU A 157 18.56 19.14 19.45
CA GLU A 157 17.99 19.26 20.79
C GLU A 157 16.45 19.14 20.85
N GLU A 158 15.77 19.21 19.71
CA GLU A 158 14.31 19.07 19.59
C GLU A 158 13.89 17.62 19.29
N LEU A 159 14.83 16.78 18.88
CA LEU A 159 14.61 15.37 18.56
C LEU A 159 14.52 14.50 19.83
N GLY A 160 13.64 13.50 19.82
CA GLY A 160 13.67 12.43 20.81
C GLY A 160 14.92 11.56 20.68
N ILE A 161 15.28 10.81 21.73
CA ILE A 161 16.54 10.07 21.78
C ILE A 161 16.71 9.06 20.61
N SER A 162 15.64 8.37 20.19
CA SER A 162 15.72 7.44 19.06
C SER A 162 15.80 8.13 17.70
N GLU A 163 15.35 9.38 17.62
CA GLU A 163 15.44 10.23 16.43
C GLU A 163 16.80 10.95 16.35
N GLN A 164 17.45 11.19 17.50
CA GLN A 164 18.84 11.63 17.56
C GLN A 164 19.77 10.52 17.06
N TYR A 165 19.61 9.28 17.55
CA TYR A 165 20.55 8.19 17.28
C TYR A 165 19.98 7.14 16.31
N VAL A 166 19.59 7.57 15.11
CA VAL A 166 18.85 6.75 14.13
C VAL A 166 19.64 5.60 13.50
N HIS A 167 20.96 5.55 13.60
CA HIS A 167 21.76 4.49 12.97
C HIS A 167 22.31 3.51 14.00
N LEU A 168 21.94 2.23 13.83
CA LEU A 168 22.43 1.11 14.64
C LEU A 168 23.16 0.09 13.73
N PRO A 169 24.49 0.03 13.76
CA PRO A 169 25.22 -1.11 13.23
C PRO A 169 25.19 -2.28 14.23
N PHE A 170 24.61 -3.43 13.84
CA PHE A 170 24.53 -4.59 14.73
C PHE A 170 24.52 -5.91 13.95
N SER A 171 25.28 -6.90 14.41
CA SER A 171 25.34 -8.26 13.84
C SER A 171 25.54 -8.32 12.31
N GLY A 172 26.35 -7.42 11.75
CA GLY A 172 26.62 -7.36 10.30
C GLY A 172 25.52 -6.70 9.46
N ALA A 173 24.46 -6.20 10.08
CA ALA A 173 23.40 -5.42 9.45
C ALA A 173 23.39 -3.96 9.96
N SER A 174 22.61 -3.12 9.29
CA SER A 174 22.36 -1.73 9.68
C SER A 174 20.87 -1.55 9.90
N TYR A 175 20.49 -0.98 11.04
CA TYR A 175 19.11 -0.72 11.41
C TYR A 175 18.86 0.78 11.54
N GLY A 176 17.69 1.22 11.10
CA GLY A 176 17.18 2.58 11.23
C GLY A 176 16.24 2.71 12.43
N GLY A 177 16.47 3.72 13.28
CA GLY A 177 15.65 4.03 14.43
C GLY A 177 14.30 4.61 14.05
N THR A 178 13.30 4.37 14.90
CA THR A 178 11.96 4.92 14.78
C THR A 178 11.55 5.61 16.09
N ALA A 179 10.49 6.40 16.05
CA ALA A 179 9.88 6.94 17.26
C ALA A 179 9.02 5.90 18.04
N ALA A 180 8.83 4.71 17.48
CA ALA A 180 7.99 3.68 18.08
C ALA A 180 8.64 3.08 19.32
N GLN A 181 7.88 3.07 20.42
CA GLN A 181 8.26 2.46 21.69
C GLN A 181 7.58 1.11 21.88
N LEU A 182 8.26 0.21 22.58
CA LEU A 182 7.75 -1.12 22.91
C LEU A 182 7.36 -1.20 24.38
N GLU A 183 6.23 -1.87 24.61
CA GLU A 183 5.80 -2.28 25.94
C GLU A 183 6.66 -3.43 26.46
N ALA A 184 6.79 -3.57 27.78
CA ALA A 184 7.67 -4.56 28.40
C ALA A 184 7.38 -6.01 27.95
N GLY A 185 6.13 -6.35 27.64
CA GLY A 185 5.75 -7.68 27.14
C GLY A 185 6.13 -7.97 25.68
N GLN A 186 6.47 -6.93 24.91
CA GLN A 186 6.89 -7.04 23.51
C GLN A 186 8.42 -7.18 23.37
N VAL A 187 9.16 -6.97 24.45
CA VAL A 187 10.63 -7.05 24.46
C VAL A 187 11.06 -8.46 24.85
N GLY A 188 12.02 -8.99 24.11
CA GLY A 188 12.64 -10.28 24.38
C GLY A 188 13.99 -10.18 25.07
N GLU A 189 14.73 -11.28 24.97
CA GLU A 189 16.06 -11.39 25.55
C GLU A 189 17.06 -10.38 24.96
N LYS A 190 18.08 -10.05 25.74
CA LYS A 190 19.18 -9.19 25.29
C LYS A 190 20.05 -9.94 24.29
N LEU A 191 20.28 -9.33 23.14
CA LEU A 191 21.14 -9.85 22.07
C LEU A 191 22.59 -9.37 22.22
N GLY A 192 22.80 -8.15 22.71
CA GLY A 192 24.13 -7.58 22.87
C GLY A 192 24.11 -6.11 23.24
N ASP A 193 25.27 -5.48 23.13
CA ASP A 193 25.45 -4.03 23.30
C ASP A 193 26.01 -3.46 21.99
N ALA A 194 25.63 -2.22 21.68
CA ALA A 194 26.07 -1.52 20.47
C ALA A 194 26.24 -0.02 20.75
N VAL A 195 26.95 0.66 19.86
CA VAL A 195 27.06 2.11 19.86
C VAL A 195 26.26 2.63 18.66
N LEU A 196 25.20 3.37 18.95
CA LEU A 196 24.36 4.02 17.97
C LEU A 196 24.93 5.37 17.58
N SER A 197 24.53 5.88 16.43
CA SER A 197 24.96 7.18 15.93
C SER A 197 23.86 7.94 15.22
N GLY A 198 24.01 9.25 15.15
CA GLY A 198 23.23 10.11 14.28
C GLY A 198 23.97 11.41 13.99
N GLN A 199 23.48 12.15 13.00
CA GLN A 199 24.11 13.36 12.51
C GLN A 199 23.19 14.56 12.74
N ASP A 200 23.75 15.63 13.29
CA ASP A 200 23.07 16.92 13.34
C ASP A 200 23.03 17.54 11.93
N ASN A 201 21.83 17.76 11.42
CA ASN A 201 21.59 18.28 10.08
C ASN A 201 22.13 19.71 9.86
N TYR A 202 22.35 20.48 10.92
CA TYR A 202 22.79 21.86 10.86
C TYR A 202 24.30 22.02 11.00
N THR A 203 24.92 21.25 11.91
CA THR A 203 26.36 21.33 12.18
C THR A 203 27.16 20.28 11.40
N GLY A 204 26.52 19.19 10.98
CA GLY A 204 27.16 18.01 10.39
C GLY A 204 27.87 17.13 11.42
N GLU A 205 27.82 17.48 12.71
CA GLU A 205 28.45 16.72 13.79
C GLU A 205 27.79 15.34 13.93
N THR A 206 28.63 14.31 14.13
CA THR A 206 28.15 12.96 14.43
C THR A 206 28.21 12.71 15.92
N HIS A 207 27.07 12.39 16.52
CA HIS A 207 26.96 12.03 17.92
C HIS A 207 26.79 10.52 18.07
N THR A 208 27.16 10.00 19.24
CA THR A 208 27.06 8.55 19.55
C THR A 208 26.45 8.29 20.91
N MET A 209 25.71 7.20 21.03
CA MET A 209 25.07 6.77 22.28
C MET A 209 25.19 5.24 22.46
N PRO A 210 25.70 4.74 23.60
CA PRO A 210 25.66 3.32 23.91
C PRO A 210 24.22 2.83 24.13
N GLY A 211 23.94 1.60 23.72
CA GLY A 211 22.63 0.98 23.93
C GLY A 211 22.71 -0.54 23.99
N ALA A 212 21.77 -1.12 24.73
CA ALA A 212 21.53 -2.56 24.77
C ALA A 212 20.53 -2.93 23.68
N VAL A 213 20.87 -3.93 22.85
CA VAL A 213 20.03 -4.46 21.79
C VAL A 213 19.30 -5.71 22.28
N HIS A 214 18.01 -5.79 22.01
CA HIS A 214 17.10 -6.84 22.46
C HIS A 214 16.26 -7.38 21.30
N ARG A 215 15.76 -8.61 21.43
CA ARG A 215 14.75 -9.16 20.51
C ARG A 215 13.43 -8.40 20.66
N ILE A 216 12.65 -8.35 19.59
CA ILE A 216 11.22 -8.04 19.64
C ILE A 216 10.48 -9.39 19.61
N GLN A 217 9.52 -9.60 20.49
CA GLN A 217 8.77 -10.85 20.57
C GLN A 217 8.02 -11.10 19.26
N GLY A 218 8.18 -12.31 18.72
CA GLY A 218 7.54 -12.72 17.46
C GLY A 218 8.17 -12.13 16.19
N ILE A 219 9.21 -11.29 16.29
CA ILE A 219 9.90 -10.72 15.12
C ILE A 219 11.32 -11.28 15.04
N ALA A 220 11.74 -11.66 13.84
CA ALA A 220 13.12 -12.03 13.57
C ALA A 220 14.03 -10.81 13.77
N ASP A 221 15.13 -11.01 14.47
CA ASP A 221 16.13 -9.98 14.74
C ASP A 221 16.80 -9.47 13.46
N THR A 222 16.76 -10.24 12.37
CA THR A 222 17.16 -9.78 11.03
C THR A 222 16.20 -8.76 10.42
N CYS A 223 14.96 -8.65 10.89
CA CYS A 223 13.96 -7.69 10.43
C CYS A 223 13.94 -6.44 11.29
N ALA A 224 13.89 -6.61 12.62
CA ALA A 224 13.87 -5.50 13.56
C ALA A 224 14.35 -5.91 14.96
N VAL A 225 14.89 -4.95 15.69
CA VAL A 225 15.38 -5.12 17.06
C VAL A 225 14.87 -3.99 17.95
N ALA A 226 14.88 -4.23 19.26
CA ALA A 226 14.60 -3.23 20.27
C ALA A 226 15.91 -2.66 20.83
N VAL A 227 15.97 -1.35 21.05
CA VAL A 227 17.13 -0.69 21.67
C VAL A 227 16.70 0.01 22.93
N ARG A 228 17.44 -0.24 24.01
CA ARG A 228 17.39 0.58 25.22
C ARG A 228 18.70 1.33 25.37
N PHE A 229 18.63 2.65 25.32
CA PHE A 229 19.79 3.50 25.49
C PHE A 229 20.35 3.43 26.91
N GLU A 230 21.65 3.66 27.06
CA GLU A 230 22.27 3.75 28.36
C GLU A 230 21.63 4.87 29.20
N GLY A 231 21.27 4.56 30.44
CA GLY A 231 20.57 5.49 31.33
C GLY A 231 19.05 5.52 31.15
N GLU A 232 18.51 4.91 30.09
CA GLU A 232 17.08 4.89 29.79
C GLU A 232 16.38 3.58 30.20
N THR A 233 15.05 3.67 30.31
CA THR A 233 14.18 2.52 30.62
C THR A 233 13.31 2.10 29.43
N ALA A 234 13.00 3.02 28.52
CA ALA A 234 12.20 2.75 27.34
C ALA A 234 12.98 1.95 26.28
N PHE A 235 12.24 1.16 25.50
CA PHE A 235 12.76 0.40 24.37
C PHE A 235 12.18 0.96 23.07
N TYR A 236 13.04 1.21 22.10
CA TYR A 236 12.67 1.78 20.80
C TYR A 236 12.91 0.78 19.68
N VAL A 237 12.05 0.81 18.66
CA VAL A 237 12.17 -0.09 17.50
C VAL A 237 13.21 0.42 16.52
N TYR A 238 14.09 -0.48 16.10
CA TYR A 238 15.08 -0.29 15.03
C TYR A 238 14.85 -1.33 13.93
N ARG A 239 14.68 -0.88 12.69
CA ARG A 239 14.27 -1.72 11.56
C ARG A 239 15.41 -1.93 10.58
N ASN A 240 15.55 -3.13 10.05
CA ASN A 240 16.47 -3.42 8.96
C ASN A 240 15.77 -3.19 7.62
N SER A 241 15.92 -1.99 7.07
CA SER A 241 15.36 -1.64 5.76
C SER A 241 15.91 -2.50 4.62
N LEU A 242 17.10 -3.10 4.79
CA LEU A 242 17.76 -3.91 3.78
C LEU A 242 17.43 -5.41 3.90
N TYR A 243 16.53 -5.79 4.80
CA TYR A 243 16.05 -7.16 4.91
C TYR A 243 15.45 -7.63 3.58
N ARG A 244 15.86 -8.83 3.15
CA ARG A 244 15.44 -9.48 1.91
C ARG A 244 15.00 -10.90 2.25
N PRO A 245 13.70 -11.20 2.30
CA PRO A 245 13.22 -12.57 2.46
C PRO A 245 13.56 -13.36 1.20
N GLU A 246 13.81 -14.66 1.33
CA GLU A 246 13.94 -15.57 0.19
C GLU A 246 12.56 -15.87 -0.42
N THR A 247 11.54 -15.98 0.43
CA THR A 247 10.17 -16.33 0.03
C THR A 247 9.12 -15.45 0.71
N LEU A 248 7.90 -15.44 0.16
CA LEU A 248 6.76 -14.76 0.78
C LEU A 248 6.45 -15.33 2.18
N GLY A 249 6.56 -16.65 2.35
CA GLY A 249 6.41 -17.31 3.64
C GLY A 249 7.41 -16.81 4.68
N GLN A 250 8.68 -16.68 4.28
CA GLN A 250 9.69 -16.15 5.18
C GLN A 250 9.39 -14.71 5.61
N LEU A 251 8.89 -13.85 4.70
CA LEU A 251 8.46 -12.50 5.08
C LEU A 251 7.32 -12.53 6.11
N ILE A 252 6.33 -13.40 5.89
CA ILE A 252 5.18 -13.57 6.78
C ILE A 252 5.62 -14.05 8.16
N ASP A 253 6.49 -15.05 8.22
CA ASP A 253 6.92 -15.69 9.46
C ASP A 253 7.90 -14.79 10.23
N ASP A 254 8.90 -14.21 9.56
CA ASP A 254 9.94 -13.39 10.18
C ASP A 254 9.36 -12.09 10.79
N LEU A 255 8.24 -11.60 10.27
CA LEU A 255 7.53 -10.43 10.81
C LEU A 255 6.25 -10.80 11.59
N ASN A 256 5.95 -12.10 11.70
CA ASN A 256 4.71 -12.61 12.29
C ASN A 256 3.47 -11.87 11.77
N LEU A 257 3.39 -11.67 10.45
CA LEU A 257 2.39 -10.81 9.81
C LEU A 257 0.96 -11.26 10.09
N ARG A 258 0.72 -12.54 10.38
CA ARG A 258 -0.62 -13.04 10.75
C ARG A 258 -1.18 -12.36 12.00
N GLU A 259 -0.32 -11.94 12.92
CA GLU A 259 -0.72 -11.31 14.19
C GLU A 259 -0.40 -9.81 14.24
N THR A 260 0.56 -9.34 13.42
CA THR A 260 1.09 -7.96 13.51
C THR A 260 0.60 -7.04 12.40
N LEU A 261 0.13 -7.61 11.27
CA LEU A 261 -0.36 -6.86 10.12
C LEU A 261 -1.81 -6.42 10.37
N SER A 262 -2.07 -5.13 10.17
CA SER A 262 -3.43 -4.61 10.05
C SER A 262 -3.67 -4.21 8.61
N LEU A 263 -4.74 -4.73 8.01
CA LEU A 263 -5.16 -4.39 6.65
C LEU A 263 -6.14 -3.21 6.69
N GLY A 264 -6.05 -2.34 5.68
CA GLY A 264 -6.97 -1.23 5.47
C GLY A 264 -7.62 -1.29 4.10
N SER A 265 -7.96 -0.12 3.56
CA SER A 265 -8.66 0.01 2.27
C SER A 265 -7.82 -0.52 1.10
N ALA A 266 -8.51 -1.07 0.09
CA ALA A 266 -7.94 -1.18 -1.25
C ALA A 266 -8.07 0.14 -2.01
N TRP A 267 -7.13 0.41 -2.90
CA TRP A 267 -7.01 1.62 -3.70
C TRP A 267 -6.81 1.27 -5.16
N TYR A 268 -7.58 1.89 -6.03
CA TYR A 268 -7.54 1.68 -7.48
C TYR A 268 -7.49 3.02 -8.21
N ASN A 269 -6.62 3.12 -9.21
CA ASN A 269 -6.55 4.30 -10.08
C ASN A 269 -7.36 4.05 -11.35
N GLU A 270 -8.61 4.51 -11.36
CA GLU A 270 -9.47 4.38 -12.54
C GLU A 270 -9.15 5.48 -13.55
N ARG A 271 -8.83 5.11 -14.79
CA ARG A 271 -8.66 6.07 -15.87
C ARG A 271 -10.02 6.54 -16.39
N LYS A 272 -10.30 7.83 -16.26
CA LYS A 272 -11.51 8.48 -16.78
C LYS A 272 -11.43 8.73 -18.28
N ALA A 273 -12.59 8.97 -18.90
CA ALA A 273 -12.72 9.22 -20.33
C ALA A 273 -11.97 10.48 -20.82
N ASP A 274 -11.77 11.46 -19.94
CA ASP A 274 -10.99 12.68 -20.20
C ASP A 274 -9.48 12.49 -20.04
N GLY A 275 -9.04 11.27 -19.69
CA GLY A 275 -7.64 10.92 -19.48
C GLY A 275 -7.11 11.20 -18.08
N GLN A 276 -7.91 11.79 -17.18
CA GLN A 276 -7.54 11.94 -15.77
C GLN A 276 -7.68 10.62 -15.03
N TYR A 277 -7.03 10.50 -13.88
CA TYR A 277 -7.21 9.36 -12.97
C TYR A 277 -8.10 9.75 -11.80
N ALA A 278 -9.05 8.88 -11.49
CA ALA A 278 -9.82 8.90 -10.25
C ALA A 278 -9.17 7.95 -9.25
N GLN A 279 -8.99 8.40 -8.01
CA GLN A 279 -8.60 7.50 -6.93
C GLN A 279 -9.87 6.91 -6.31
N ILE A 280 -10.00 5.59 -6.38
CA ILE A 280 -11.13 4.85 -5.83
C ILE A 280 -10.68 4.11 -4.58
N GLU A 281 -11.36 4.34 -3.46
CA GLU A 281 -11.15 3.65 -2.19
C GLU A 281 -12.20 2.55 -2.00
N PHE A 282 -11.77 1.37 -1.58
CA PHE A 282 -12.61 0.24 -1.17
C PHE A 282 -12.37 -0.06 0.32
N PRO A 283 -13.11 0.57 1.24
CA PRO A 283 -12.87 0.47 2.68
C PRO A 283 -13.42 -0.81 3.32
N ASP A 284 -14.25 -1.57 2.61
CA ASP A 284 -14.92 -2.79 3.07
C ASP A 284 -14.27 -4.08 2.55
N LEU A 285 -13.01 -4.01 2.11
CA LEU A 285 -12.21 -5.18 1.73
C LEU A 285 -12.07 -6.16 2.90
N PRO A 286 -12.50 -7.42 2.77
CA PRO A 286 -12.30 -8.41 3.82
C PRO A 286 -10.84 -8.86 3.91
N ASP A 287 -10.27 -8.87 5.13
CA ASP A 287 -8.91 -9.35 5.41
C ASP A 287 -8.65 -10.75 4.85
N GLU A 288 -9.62 -11.66 4.99
CA GLU A 288 -9.52 -13.04 4.51
C GLU A 288 -9.29 -13.08 2.99
N ALA A 289 -9.88 -12.15 2.23
CA ALA A 289 -9.68 -12.10 0.79
C ALA A 289 -8.22 -11.77 0.43
N VAL A 290 -7.55 -10.92 1.21
CA VAL A 290 -6.11 -10.62 1.04
C VAL A 290 -5.28 -11.85 1.38
N TRP A 291 -5.57 -12.48 2.52
CA TRP A 291 -4.81 -13.65 2.97
C TRP A 291 -4.97 -14.86 2.06
N GLU A 292 -6.18 -15.16 1.59
CA GLU A 292 -6.46 -16.31 0.72
C GLU A 292 -5.99 -16.11 -0.72
N ARG A 293 -6.01 -14.86 -1.23
CA ARG A 293 -5.76 -14.59 -2.66
C ARG A 293 -4.38 -14.05 -2.95
N LEU A 294 -3.79 -13.26 -2.05
CA LEU A 294 -2.49 -12.63 -2.26
C LEU A 294 -1.39 -13.29 -1.44
N LEU A 295 -1.68 -13.71 -0.21
CA LEU A 295 -0.67 -14.16 0.76
C LEU A 295 -0.68 -15.68 1.00
N ALA A 296 -1.44 -16.45 0.22
CA ALA A 296 -1.64 -17.88 0.45
C ALA A 296 -0.46 -18.74 -0.01
N ASP A 297 0.16 -18.43 -1.16
CA ASP A 297 1.32 -19.18 -1.66
C ASP A 297 2.61 -18.66 -1.00
N THR A 298 2.94 -19.27 0.13
CA THR A 298 4.12 -18.93 0.91
C THR A 298 5.43 -19.34 0.24
N SER A 299 5.40 -20.15 -0.82
CA SER A 299 6.60 -20.64 -1.51
C SER A 299 7.18 -19.66 -2.52
N LEU A 300 6.45 -18.60 -2.85
CA LEU A 300 6.83 -17.66 -3.91
C LEU A 300 8.17 -16.98 -3.60
N PRO A 301 9.14 -17.03 -4.52
CA PRO A 301 10.44 -16.41 -4.32
C PRO A 301 10.34 -14.88 -4.40
N ASN A 302 11.16 -14.20 -3.61
CA ASN A 302 11.35 -12.77 -3.77
C ASN A 302 12.21 -12.50 -5.01
N VAL A 303 11.66 -11.74 -5.95
CA VAL A 303 12.31 -11.44 -7.24
C VAL A 303 12.76 -9.97 -7.36
N TRP A 304 12.69 -9.20 -6.26
CA TRP A 304 13.03 -7.79 -6.30
C TRP A 304 14.49 -7.54 -6.68
N SER A 305 14.69 -6.53 -7.51
CA SER A 305 15.97 -5.93 -7.86
C SER A 305 15.79 -4.42 -7.97
N ASP A 306 16.83 -3.63 -7.68
CA ASP A 306 16.81 -2.17 -7.85
C ASP A 306 16.64 -1.74 -9.32
N ALA A 307 16.79 -2.66 -10.27
CA ALA A 307 16.50 -2.44 -11.69
C ALA A 307 15.02 -2.62 -12.05
N ASN A 308 14.21 -3.23 -11.18
CA ASN A 308 12.81 -3.52 -11.47
C ASN A 308 11.96 -2.29 -11.17
N THR A 309 11.05 -1.97 -12.09
CA THR A 309 9.98 -0.99 -11.86
C THR A 309 8.66 -1.72 -11.97
N PHE A 310 7.93 -1.78 -10.86
CA PHE A 310 6.58 -2.32 -10.82
C PHE A 310 5.60 -1.16 -10.78
N LEU A 311 4.56 -1.24 -11.61
CA LEU A 311 3.48 -0.27 -11.63
C LEU A 311 2.24 -0.96 -11.09
N ASP A 312 1.88 -0.59 -9.86
CA ASP A 312 0.71 -1.13 -9.20
C ASP A 312 -0.56 -0.60 -9.88
N ALA A 313 -1.46 -1.51 -10.24
CA ALA A 313 -2.78 -1.19 -10.72
C ALA A 313 -3.77 -1.03 -9.56
N MET A 314 -3.57 -1.81 -8.50
CA MET A 314 -4.31 -1.75 -7.25
C MET A 314 -3.34 -1.87 -6.09
N SER A 315 -3.68 -1.29 -4.94
CA SER A 315 -2.93 -1.51 -3.70
C SER A 315 -3.85 -1.71 -2.52
N VAL A 316 -3.35 -2.33 -1.46
CA VAL A 316 -4.00 -2.46 -0.15
C VAL A 316 -3.12 -1.74 0.86
N SER A 317 -3.69 -0.80 1.62
CA SER A 317 -2.96 -0.13 2.70
C SER A 317 -2.71 -1.11 3.84
N VAL A 318 -1.50 -1.11 4.39
CA VAL A 318 -1.11 -1.97 5.50
C VAL A 318 -0.37 -1.21 6.58
N ASP A 319 -0.66 -1.57 7.82
CA ASP A 319 0.00 -1.05 9.01
C ASP A 319 0.68 -2.20 9.76
N ILE A 320 1.81 -1.91 10.40
CA ILE A 320 2.44 -2.80 11.38
C ILE A 320 2.74 -1.94 12.61
N PRO A 321 1.74 -1.69 13.48
CA PRO A 321 1.87 -0.74 14.58
C PRO A 321 3.01 -1.09 15.54
N LEU A 322 3.27 -2.38 15.75
CA LEU A 322 4.40 -2.87 16.56
C LEU A 322 5.75 -2.31 16.08
N LEU A 323 5.90 -2.06 14.78
CA LEU A 323 7.12 -1.54 14.16
C LEU A 323 7.04 -0.05 13.80
N GLY A 324 5.98 0.64 14.26
CA GLY A 324 5.73 2.04 13.91
C GLY A 324 5.43 2.26 12.44
N TYR A 325 4.95 1.24 11.71
CA TYR A 325 4.49 1.40 10.34
C TYR A 325 3.02 1.77 10.30
N ALA A 326 2.73 2.83 9.55
CA ALA A 326 1.40 3.17 9.09
C ALA A 326 1.47 3.52 7.60
N ASN A 327 0.42 3.17 6.87
CA ASN A 327 0.21 3.52 5.46
C ASN A 327 1.33 3.04 4.52
N ILE A 328 1.79 1.81 4.73
CA ILE A 328 2.62 1.05 3.78
C ILE A 328 1.66 0.32 2.82
N SER A 329 2.15 -0.32 1.75
CA SER A 329 1.29 -1.01 0.80
C SER A 329 1.65 -2.47 0.53
N LEU A 330 0.61 -3.24 0.20
CA LEU A 330 0.69 -4.37 -0.71
C LEU A 330 0.22 -3.89 -2.08
N GLY A 331 1.10 -3.84 -3.07
CA GLY A 331 0.77 -3.47 -4.45
C GLY A 331 0.47 -4.69 -5.31
N ILE A 332 -0.43 -4.54 -6.27
CA ILE A 332 -0.83 -5.58 -7.22
C ILE A 332 -0.66 -5.01 -8.62
N THR A 333 0.12 -5.68 -9.44
CA THR A 333 0.39 -5.26 -10.82
C THR A 333 -0.46 -6.06 -11.82
N GLU A 334 -0.76 -5.46 -12.98
CA GLU A 334 -1.47 -6.16 -14.07
C GLU A 334 -0.68 -7.36 -14.61
N ASP A 335 0.65 -7.29 -14.56
CA ASP A 335 1.53 -8.35 -15.06
C ASP A 335 1.75 -9.49 -14.05
N GLY A 336 1.11 -9.45 -12.88
CA GLY A 336 0.96 -10.62 -11.99
C GLY A 336 1.86 -10.62 -10.77
N TYR A 337 2.35 -9.46 -10.32
CA TYR A 337 3.18 -9.35 -9.12
C TYR A 337 2.40 -8.81 -7.93
N LEU A 338 2.67 -9.39 -6.76
CA LEU A 338 2.46 -8.79 -5.46
C LEU A 338 3.72 -8.04 -5.07
N THR A 339 3.62 -6.75 -4.79
CA THR A 339 4.72 -5.90 -4.33
C THR A 339 4.47 -5.43 -2.90
N THR A 340 5.52 -5.10 -2.16
CA THR A 340 5.38 -4.41 -0.88
C THR A 340 6.63 -3.63 -0.51
N ASN A 341 6.44 -2.56 0.25
CA ASN A 341 7.50 -1.76 0.87
C ASN A 341 7.57 -1.93 2.39
N ILE A 342 7.03 -3.03 2.95
CA ILE A 342 7.28 -3.42 4.35
C ILE A 342 8.81 -3.51 4.58
N LEU A 343 9.29 -2.86 5.64
CA LEU A 343 10.72 -2.60 5.90
C LEU A 343 11.38 -1.65 4.87
N ASP A 344 10.69 -0.55 4.53
CA ASP A 344 11.16 0.63 3.76
C ASP A 344 11.61 0.41 2.32
N THR A 345 11.86 -0.83 1.90
CA THR A 345 12.38 -1.16 0.56
C THR A 345 11.51 -2.20 -0.13
N GLY A 346 11.46 -2.09 -1.45
CA GLY A 346 10.65 -2.94 -2.32
C GLY A 346 10.98 -4.43 -2.18
N LYS A 347 9.92 -5.24 -2.23
CA LYS A 347 9.88 -6.70 -2.32
C LYS A 347 8.83 -7.05 -3.35
N ALA A 348 9.05 -8.10 -4.14
CA ALA A 348 8.12 -8.51 -5.18
C ALA A 348 8.04 -10.03 -5.28
N PHE A 349 6.84 -10.55 -5.47
CA PHE A 349 6.52 -11.97 -5.56
C PHE A 349 5.59 -12.18 -6.74
N TYR A 350 5.94 -13.10 -7.65
CA TYR A 350 5.10 -13.37 -8.81
C TYR A 350 3.95 -14.32 -8.44
N ILE A 351 2.76 -13.76 -8.23
CA ILE A 351 1.54 -14.52 -7.91
C ILE A 351 0.83 -15.05 -9.17
N GLY A 352 1.23 -14.56 -10.35
CA GLY A 352 0.62 -14.90 -11.63
C GLY A 352 -0.48 -13.91 -12.04
N GLN A 353 -0.58 -13.65 -13.34
CA GLN A 353 -1.56 -12.68 -13.90
C GLN A 353 -3.00 -13.04 -13.57
N GLU A 354 -3.35 -14.34 -13.59
CA GLU A 354 -4.69 -14.80 -13.26
C GLU A 354 -5.05 -14.54 -11.80
N ALA A 355 -4.12 -14.75 -10.87
CA ALA A 355 -4.35 -14.49 -9.45
C ALA A 355 -4.47 -12.98 -9.17
N ALA A 356 -3.58 -12.17 -9.77
CA ALA A 356 -3.63 -10.72 -9.66
C ALA A 356 -4.96 -10.15 -10.20
N GLN A 357 -5.34 -10.54 -11.43
CA GLN A 357 -6.60 -10.13 -12.02
C GLN A 357 -7.80 -10.63 -11.21
N GLY A 358 -7.78 -11.89 -10.77
CA GLY A 358 -8.86 -12.47 -9.96
C GLY A 358 -9.04 -11.77 -8.60
N PHE A 359 -7.97 -11.23 -8.01
CA PHE A 359 -8.08 -10.37 -6.83
C PHE A 359 -8.68 -9.00 -7.19
N MET A 360 -8.17 -8.34 -8.23
CA MET A 360 -8.70 -7.04 -8.66
C MET A 360 -10.19 -7.11 -9.02
N ASP A 361 -10.61 -8.11 -9.78
CA ASP A 361 -12.01 -8.35 -10.14
C ASP A 361 -12.85 -8.59 -8.89
N TYR A 362 -12.36 -9.40 -7.95
CA TYR A 362 -13.06 -9.63 -6.68
C TYR A 362 -13.32 -8.30 -5.94
N VAL A 363 -12.32 -7.43 -5.82
CA VAL A 363 -12.48 -6.13 -5.15
C VAL A 363 -13.50 -5.27 -5.90
N LEU A 364 -13.37 -5.14 -7.22
CA LEU A 364 -14.24 -4.31 -8.05
C LEU A 364 -15.69 -4.79 -8.09
N GLU A 365 -15.94 -6.09 -7.95
CA GLU A 365 -17.27 -6.69 -8.03
C GLU A 365 -17.96 -6.85 -6.66
N ASN A 366 -17.18 -6.99 -5.58
CA ASN A 366 -17.71 -7.38 -4.26
C ASN A 366 -17.54 -6.32 -3.17
N CYS A 367 -16.72 -5.29 -3.39
CA CYS A 367 -16.50 -4.21 -2.42
C CYS A 367 -17.19 -2.91 -2.87
N THR A 368 -17.45 -2.03 -1.91
CA THR A 368 -18.09 -0.73 -2.14
C THR A 368 -17.03 0.32 -2.43
N GLY A 369 -16.87 0.69 -3.70
CA GLY A 369 -15.91 1.73 -4.12
C GLY A 369 -16.42 3.16 -3.92
N TYR A 370 -15.54 4.08 -3.54
CA TYR A 370 -15.80 5.51 -3.44
C TYR A 370 -14.73 6.32 -4.20
N GLU A 371 -15.14 7.24 -5.06
CA GLU A 371 -14.21 8.20 -5.65
C GLU A 371 -13.82 9.23 -4.58
N ILE A 372 -12.53 9.35 -4.30
CA ILE A 372 -12.00 10.31 -3.35
C ILE A 372 -11.82 11.66 -4.03
N VAL A 373 -12.47 12.68 -3.47
CA VAL A 373 -12.32 14.07 -3.89
C VAL A 373 -11.85 14.88 -2.69
N TYR A 374 -10.68 15.49 -2.81
CA TYR A 374 -10.17 16.39 -1.78
C TYR A 374 -10.88 17.74 -1.86
N THR A 375 -11.42 18.21 -0.74
CA THR A 375 -12.10 19.51 -0.65
C THR A 375 -11.30 20.49 0.18
N ASP A 376 -11.29 21.77 -0.21
CA ASP A 376 -10.56 22.78 0.53
C ASP A 376 -11.11 22.90 1.98
N PRO A 377 -10.24 23.04 2.99
CA PRO A 377 -10.65 23.25 4.38
C PRO A 377 -11.26 24.65 4.53
N GLY A 378 -12.51 24.79 4.11
CA GLY A 378 -13.24 26.06 4.07
C GLY A 378 -14.61 25.97 3.40
N GLU A 379 -14.84 24.95 2.58
CA GLU A 379 -16.13 24.72 1.92
C GLU A 379 -16.94 23.66 2.70
N SER A 380 -17.24 23.94 3.97
CA SER A 380 -18.29 23.19 4.66
C SER A 380 -19.62 23.51 3.99
N ALA A 381 -20.25 22.48 3.39
CA ALA A 381 -21.57 22.55 2.81
C ALA A 381 -22.56 23.28 3.75
N LEU A 382 -23.12 24.39 3.28
CA LEU A 382 -24.32 24.95 3.88
C LEU A 382 -25.44 23.90 3.73
N PRO A 383 -26.11 23.50 4.83
CA PRO A 383 -27.27 22.62 4.71
C PRO A 383 -28.41 23.36 4.01
N GLU A 384 -29.03 22.71 3.01
CA GLU A 384 -30.33 23.14 2.44
C GLU A 384 -31.48 22.97 3.43
#